data_AF-A0A9Q1KY47-F1
#
_entry.id   AF-A0A9Q1KY47-F1
#
_cell.length_a   1.000
_cell.length_b   1.000
_cell.length_c   1.000
_cell.angle_alpha   90.00
_cell.angle_beta   90.00
_cell.angle_gamma   90.00
#
_symmetry.space_group_name_H-M   'P 1'
#
loop_
_entity.id
_entity.type
_entity.pdbx_description
1 polymer ?
#
loop_
_entity_poly.entity_id
_entity_poly.type
_entity_poly.pdbx_seq_one_letter_code
_entity_poly.pdbx_strand_id
1 'polypeptide(L)'
;MAVSKQTVMAIKSYQSQAEMLVKNHLLADPVIPYTAISAGILACKLVYDLTHMLSTLYFKSYVGLNKVQSGISTVHAIFIAAMSLYFVYWSDLFADYQTDGFVTFRSSTLSTFTLGVSVGYFIADLAMILWLYPSLGGMELCAILASWVAIILQVVHHALAGVAVAYSMFSGEAQLYTYMILISEVTTPEINLRWFLDTAGLKRSNAYLINGIVIFFAWLVIQMHAFGFFLVFVVPSVLAALNLMWFGKIFKGVRKTLAKRQ
;
A
#
# COMPACT_ATOMS: atom_id res chain seq x y z
N MET A 1 46.18 -27.85 -15.51
CA MET A 1 45.19 -27.66 -16.60
C MET A 1 44.95 -26.15 -16.72
N ALA A 2 45.31 -25.54 -17.85
CA ALA A 2 45.12 -24.09 -18.03
C ALA A 2 43.64 -23.79 -18.26
N VAL A 3 43.09 -22.85 -17.48
CA VAL A 3 41.70 -22.42 -17.60
C VAL A 3 41.53 -21.67 -18.94
N SER A 4 40.49 -22.02 -19.71
CA SER A 4 40.27 -21.44 -21.03
C SER A 4 39.94 -19.93 -20.93
N LYS A 5 40.30 -19.15 -21.95
CA LYS A 5 39.95 -17.72 -22.03
C LYS A 5 38.43 -17.47 -21.89
N GLN A 6 37.59 -18.35 -22.43
CA GLN A 6 36.13 -18.25 -22.28
C GLN A 6 35.68 -18.41 -20.84
N THR A 7 36.26 -19.36 -20.10
CA THR A 7 35.95 -19.57 -18.68
C THR A 7 36.37 -18.36 -17.84
N VAL A 8 37.51 -17.75 -18.14
CA VAL A 8 37.97 -16.52 -17.45
C VAL A 8 37.04 -15.33 -17.72
N MET A 9 36.56 -15.16 -18.95
CA MET A 9 35.59 -14.10 -19.26
C MET A 9 34.23 -14.33 -18.60
N ALA A 10 33.75 -15.57 -18.56
CA ALA A 10 32.51 -15.91 -17.86
C ALA A 10 32.61 -15.60 -16.35
N ILE A 11 33.71 -15.99 -15.70
CA ILE A 11 33.95 -15.71 -14.28
C ILE A 11 33.96 -14.20 -14.01
N LYS A 12 34.63 -13.41 -14.86
CA LYS A 12 34.63 -11.94 -14.75
C LYS A 12 33.24 -11.34 -14.95
N SER A 13 32.43 -11.89 -15.86
CA SER A 13 31.05 -11.47 -16.07
C SER A 13 30.19 -11.74 -14.85
N TYR A 14 30.30 -12.93 -14.25
CA TYR A 14 29.58 -13.28 -13.02
C TYR A 14 30.04 -12.43 -11.84
N GLN A 15 31.34 -12.18 -11.70
CA GLN A 15 31.87 -11.27 -10.68
C GLN A 15 31.35 -9.86 -10.86
N SER A 16 31.32 -9.35 -12.09
CA SER A 16 30.78 -8.02 -12.39
C SER A 16 29.29 -7.92 -12.07
N GLN A 17 28.50 -8.93 -12.43
CA GLN A 17 27.07 -8.98 -12.08
C GLN A 17 26.86 -9.08 -10.57
N ALA A 18 27.63 -9.91 -9.88
CA ALA A 18 27.57 -10.05 -8.43
C ALA A 18 28.01 -8.78 -7.70
N GLU A 19 29.07 -8.11 -8.16
CA GLU A 19 29.49 -6.80 -7.63
C GLU A 19 28.40 -5.75 -7.85
N MET A 20 27.77 -5.72 -9.02
CA MET A 20 26.69 -4.78 -9.31
C MET A 20 25.48 -5.05 -8.41
N LEU A 21 25.16 -6.32 -8.17
CA LEU A 21 24.08 -6.75 -7.28
C LEU A 21 24.38 -6.43 -5.80
N VAL A 22 25.62 -6.68 -5.33
CA VAL A 22 26.10 -6.29 -3.99
C VAL A 22 26.07 -4.77 -3.84
N LYS A 23 26.56 -4.03 -4.82
CA LYS A 23 26.61 -2.57 -4.75
C LYS A 23 25.21 -1.95 -4.77
N ASN A 24 24.26 -2.54 -5.49
CA ASN A 24 22.89 -2.06 -5.59
C ASN A 24 21.97 -2.55 -4.47
N HIS A 25 22.25 -3.69 -3.81
CA HIS A 25 21.42 -4.18 -2.69
C HIS A 25 22.04 -3.98 -1.31
N LEU A 26 23.36 -4.20 -1.16
CA LEU A 26 24.05 -4.03 0.13
C LEU A 26 24.59 -2.61 0.34
N LEU A 27 24.90 -1.87 -0.74
CA LEU A 27 25.49 -0.53 -0.68
C LEU A 27 24.62 0.56 -1.33
N ALA A 28 23.37 0.26 -1.72
CA ALA A 28 22.44 1.30 -2.15
C ALA A 28 22.30 2.34 -1.05
N ASP A 29 22.46 3.61 -1.43
CA ASP A 29 22.66 4.74 -0.52
C ASP A 29 21.71 4.66 0.69
N PRO A 30 22.21 4.25 1.88
CA PRO A 30 21.36 3.97 3.03
C PRO A 30 20.65 5.22 3.53
N VAL A 31 21.07 6.41 3.08
CA VAL A 31 20.60 7.71 3.51
C VAL A 31 19.19 8.03 3.01
N ILE A 32 18.82 7.57 1.80
CA ILE A 32 17.55 7.99 1.16
C ILE A 32 16.32 7.56 1.98
N PRO A 33 16.17 6.28 2.40
CA PRO A 33 15.02 5.85 3.21
C PRO A 33 14.90 6.62 4.53
N TYR A 34 16.00 6.80 5.27
CA TYR A 34 15.95 7.46 6.58
C TYR A 34 15.68 8.97 6.47
N THR A 35 16.26 9.63 5.46
CA THR A 35 15.99 11.06 5.22
C THR A 35 14.57 11.27 4.73
N ALA A 36 14.02 10.38 3.91
CA ALA A 36 12.63 10.42 3.48
C ALA A 36 11.64 10.22 4.63
N ILE A 37 11.88 9.26 5.54
CA ILE A 37 11.07 9.09 6.76
C ILE A 37 11.07 10.36 7.60
N SER A 38 12.26 10.92 7.84
CA SER A 38 12.41 12.15 8.61
C SER A 38 11.68 13.33 7.94
N ALA A 39 11.79 13.44 6.62
CA ALA A 39 11.07 14.44 5.84
C ALA A 39 9.55 14.26 5.94
N GLY A 40 9.04 13.03 5.89
CA GLY A 40 7.62 12.74 6.07
C GLY A 40 7.09 13.16 7.44
N ILE A 41 7.83 12.88 8.52
CA ILE A 41 7.47 13.32 9.88
C ILE A 41 7.45 14.84 9.98
N LEU A 42 8.46 15.52 9.43
CA LEU A 42 8.53 16.99 9.42
C LEU A 42 7.40 17.60 8.59
N ALA A 43 7.06 17.00 7.45
CA ALA A 43 5.92 17.42 6.63
C ALA A 43 4.60 17.28 7.42
N CYS A 44 4.41 16.20 8.17
CA CYS A 44 3.24 16.03 9.04
C CYS A 44 3.16 17.14 10.09
N LYS A 45 4.28 17.49 10.73
CA LYS A 45 4.34 18.61 11.68
C LYS A 45 4.01 19.95 11.02
N LEU A 46 4.57 20.22 9.85
CA LEU A 46 4.29 21.43 9.09
C LEU A 46 2.80 21.55 8.73
N VAL A 47 2.20 20.47 8.23
CA VAL A 47 0.77 20.43 7.89
C VAL A 47 -0.09 20.57 9.14
N TYR A 48 0.31 19.97 10.27
CA TYR A 48 -0.35 20.17 11.56
C TYR A 48 -0.38 21.67 11.94
N ASP A 49 0.78 22.33 11.93
CA ASP A 49 0.91 23.73 12.33
C ASP A 49 0.13 24.66 11.37
N LEU A 50 0.20 24.40 10.07
CA LEU A 50 -0.53 25.15 9.05
C LEU A 50 -2.04 24.96 9.19
N THR A 51 -2.50 23.73 9.36
CA THR A 51 -3.93 23.41 9.51
C THR A 51 -4.47 24.02 10.79
N HIS A 52 -3.70 23.98 11.88
CA HIS A 52 -4.05 24.63 13.15
C HIS A 52 -4.15 26.15 13.00
N MET A 53 -3.19 26.79 12.32
CA MET A 53 -3.21 28.23 12.05
C MET A 53 -4.39 28.65 11.14
N LEU A 54 -4.67 27.91 10.07
CA LEU A 54 -5.82 28.21 9.20
C LEU A 54 -7.15 28.02 9.94
N SER A 55 -7.23 27.01 10.80
CA SER A 55 -8.37 26.74 11.68
C SER A 55 -8.68 27.95 12.57
N THR A 56 -7.68 28.52 13.24
CA THR A 56 -7.89 29.65 14.16
C THR A 56 -8.27 30.94 13.44
N LEU A 57 -7.84 31.10 12.18
CA LEU A 57 -8.11 32.28 11.37
C LEU A 57 -9.49 32.27 10.69
N TYR A 58 -9.91 31.15 10.12
CA TYR A 58 -11.10 31.10 9.26
C TYR A 58 -12.32 30.42 9.90
N PHE A 59 -12.13 29.55 10.90
CA PHE A 59 -13.22 28.75 11.46
C PHE A 59 -13.12 28.66 12.99
N LYS A 60 -13.76 29.58 13.73
CA LYS A 60 -13.83 29.52 15.21
C LYS A 60 -14.36 28.19 15.78
N SER A 61 -15.06 27.37 14.98
CA SER A 61 -15.52 26.01 15.35
C SER A 61 -14.45 24.91 15.23
N TYR A 62 -13.20 25.22 14.85
CA TYR A 62 -12.19 24.22 14.45
C TYR A 62 -11.12 23.86 15.50
N VAL A 63 -11.27 24.24 16.76
CA VAL A 63 -10.26 24.09 17.82
C VAL A 63 -10.05 22.64 18.33
N GLY A 64 -10.60 21.62 17.65
CA GLY A 64 -10.52 20.22 18.06
C GLY A 64 -9.39 19.43 17.38
N LEU A 65 -8.60 18.67 18.13
CA LEU A 65 -7.45 17.90 17.62
C LEU A 65 -7.82 16.90 16.50
N ASN A 66 -8.99 16.24 16.59
CA ASN A 66 -9.51 15.32 15.56
C ASN A 66 -9.69 16.01 14.20
N LYS A 67 -9.89 17.34 14.17
CA LYS A 67 -10.07 18.12 12.94
C LYS A 67 -8.74 18.44 12.26
N VAL A 68 -7.65 18.59 13.04
CA VAL A 68 -6.31 18.87 12.52
C VAL A 68 -5.68 17.61 11.93
N GLN A 69 -5.90 16.45 12.57
CA GLN A 69 -5.47 15.15 12.04
C GLN A 69 -6.06 14.86 10.65
N SER A 70 -7.32 15.24 10.42
CA SER A 70 -7.98 15.12 9.11
C SER A 70 -7.27 15.92 8.00
N GLY A 71 -6.66 17.06 8.33
CA GLY A 71 -5.86 17.84 7.37
C GLY A 71 -4.58 17.11 6.96
N ILE A 72 -3.88 16.51 7.92
CA ILE A 72 -2.63 15.76 7.68
C ILE A 72 -2.89 14.54 6.81
N SER A 73 -3.91 13.75 7.16
CA SER A 73 -4.26 12.54 6.40
C SER A 73 -4.73 12.87 4.98
N THR A 74 -5.47 13.97 4.79
CA THR A 74 -5.87 14.46 3.46
C THR A 74 -4.67 14.80 2.58
N VAL A 75 -3.71 15.59 3.10
CA VAL A 75 -2.52 15.99 2.34
C VAL A 75 -1.67 14.79 1.97
N HIS A 76 -1.43 13.89 2.93
CA HIS A 76 -0.70 12.65 2.69
C HIS A 76 -1.37 11.79 1.61
N ALA A 77 -2.67 11.57 1.75
CA ALA A 77 -3.44 10.74 0.84
C ALA A 77 -3.42 11.27 -0.61
N ILE A 78 -3.58 12.57 -0.79
CA ILE A 78 -3.46 13.22 -2.11
C ILE A 78 -2.05 13.02 -2.68
N PHE A 79 -1.02 13.26 -1.87
CA PHE A 79 0.38 13.08 -2.29
C PHE A 79 0.65 11.64 -2.72
N ILE A 80 0.34 10.66 -1.87
CA ILE A 80 0.69 9.27 -2.16
C ILE A 80 -0.17 8.68 -3.28
N ALA A 81 -1.45 9.04 -3.38
CA ALA A 81 -2.29 8.60 -4.49
C ALA A 81 -1.81 9.17 -5.84
N ALA A 82 -1.43 10.45 -5.88
CA ALA A 82 -0.90 11.08 -7.10
C ALA A 82 0.43 10.44 -7.53
N MET A 83 1.37 10.25 -6.59
CA MET A 83 2.64 9.58 -6.88
C MET A 83 2.44 8.12 -7.29
N SER A 84 1.50 7.41 -6.67
CA SER A 84 1.17 6.02 -7.02
C SER A 84 0.63 5.91 -8.44
N LEU A 85 -0.31 6.78 -8.83
CA LEU A 85 -0.83 6.84 -10.19
C LEU A 85 0.28 7.15 -11.21
N TYR A 86 1.14 8.11 -10.88
CA TYR A 86 2.29 8.45 -11.71
C TYR A 86 3.20 7.24 -11.93
N PHE A 87 3.61 6.55 -10.86
CA PHE A 87 4.51 5.40 -10.98
C PHE A 87 3.88 4.21 -11.72
N VAL A 88 2.62 3.89 -11.42
CA VAL A 88 1.93 2.73 -11.99
C VAL A 88 1.62 2.92 -13.48
N TYR A 89 1.18 4.11 -13.90
CA TYR A 89 0.63 4.32 -15.24
C TYR A 89 1.46 5.21 -16.16
N TRP A 90 2.22 6.17 -15.62
CA TRP A 90 2.95 7.17 -16.42
C TRP A 90 4.45 6.98 -16.43
N SER A 91 5.03 6.37 -15.39
CA SER A 91 6.47 6.21 -15.30
C SER A 91 6.95 4.97 -16.06
N ASP A 92 8.15 5.06 -16.63
CA ASP A 92 8.80 3.93 -17.29
C ASP A 92 9.34 2.89 -16.29
N LEU A 93 9.25 3.15 -14.97
CA LEU A 93 9.85 2.32 -13.91
C LEU A 93 9.34 0.87 -13.92
N PHE A 94 8.05 0.69 -14.22
CA PHE A 94 7.38 -0.61 -14.20
C PHE A 94 6.90 -1.05 -15.60
N ALA A 95 7.39 -0.41 -16.67
CA ALA A 95 6.96 -0.74 -18.02
C ALA A 95 7.55 -2.07 -18.52
N ASP A 96 6.73 -2.86 -19.24
CA ASP A 96 7.07 -4.22 -19.69
C ASP A 96 8.13 -4.27 -20.80
N TYR A 97 8.41 -3.15 -21.48
CA TYR A 97 9.40 -3.12 -22.58
C TYR A 97 10.85 -2.98 -22.10
N GLN A 98 11.08 -2.64 -20.83
CA GLN A 98 12.42 -2.67 -20.25
C GLN A 98 12.78 -4.12 -19.89
N THR A 99 13.81 -4.67 -20.54
CA THR A 99 14.23 -6.08 -20.48
C THR A 99 15.04 -6.47 -19.23
N ASP A 100 15.32 -5.53 -18.31
CA ASP A 100 16.13 -5.82 -17.13
C ASP A 100 15.26 -6.26 -15.93
N GLY A 101 15.28 -7.56 -15.66
CA GLY A 101 14.79 -8.16 -14.41
C GLY A 101 13.27 -8.22 -14.23
N PHE A 102 12.83 -8.93 -13.19
CA PHE A 102 11.41 -9.00 -12.82
C PHE A 102 10.93 -7.65 -12.28
N VAL A 103 9.72 -7.26 -12.67
CA VAL A 103 9.06 -6.00 -12.25
C VAL A 103 8.98 -5.86 -10.73
N THR A 104 8.97 -6.98 -10.00
CA THR A 104 8.95 -7.04 -8.53
C THR A 104 10.23 -6.55 -7.87
N PHE A 105 11.37 -6.53 -8.56
CA PHE A 105 12.65 -6.05 -8.01
C PHE A 105 13.02 -4.65 -8.51
N ARG A 106 12.13 -4.00 -9.27
CA ARG A 106 12.38 -2.67 -9.83
C ARG A 106 12.03 -1.61 -8.79
N SER A 107 12.96 -0.70 -8.57
CA SER A 107 12.80 0.47 -7.72
C SER A 107 13.67 1.62 -8.22
N SER A 108 13.35 2.84 -7.79
CA SER A 108 14.09 4.06 -8.10
C SER A 108 14.30 4.88 -6.83
N THR A 109 15.26 5.80 -6.85
CA THR A 109 15.45 6.75 -5.75
C THR A 109 14.17 7.54 -5.44
N LEU A 110 13.44 7.98 -6.47
CA LEU A 110 12.21 8.75 -6.29
C LEU A 110 11.08 7.90 -5.72
N SER A 111 10.95 6.65 -6.13
CA SER A 111 9.93 5.74 -5.60
C SER A 111 10.22 5.38 -4.14
N THR A 112 11.47 5.01 -3.82
CA THR A 112 11.88 4.75 -2.44
C THR A 112 11.72 5.99 -1.55
N PHE A 113 12.05 7.18 -2.04
CA PHE A 113 11.80 8.43 -1.33
C PHE A 113 10.30 8.65 -1.06
N THR A 114 9.45 8.42 -2.07
CA THR A 114 7.99 8.57 -1.95
C THR A 114 7.43 7.64 -0.88
N LEU A 115 7.82 6.36 -0.89
CA LEU A 115 7.40 5.40 0.13
C LEU A 115 7.93 5.80 1.51
N GLY A 116 9.14 6.34 1.61
CA GLY A 116 9.70 6.81 2.88
C GLY A 116 8.95 7.98 3.48
N VAL A 117 8.52 8.95 2.67
CA VAL A 117 7.61 10.02 3.12
C VAL A 117 6.32 9.41 3.68
N SER A 118 5.78 8.38 3.04
CA SER A 118 4.58 7.68 3.52
C SER A 118 4.81 6.92 4.82
N VAL A 119 5.94 6.23 4.99
CA VAL A 119 6.31 5.58 6.25
C VAL A 119 6.39 6.61 7.38
N GLY A 120 6.99 7.78 7.12
CA GLY A 120 7.02 8.89 8.07
C GLY A 120 5.62 9.34 8.50
N TYR A 121 4.68 9.43 7.55
CA TYR A 121 3.26 9.69 7.84
C TYR A 121 2.63 8.58 8.69
N PHE A 122 2.78 7.30 8.33
CA PHE A 122 2.21 6.18 9.10
C PHE A 122 2.71 6.18 10.56
N ILE A 123 3.98 6.51 10.78
CA ILE A 123 4.54 6.67 12.13
C ILE A 123 3.86 7.83 12.87
N ALA A 124 3.73 8.98 12.22
CA ALA A 124 3.10 10.16 12.82
C ALA A 124 1.61 9.91 13.13
N ASP A 125 0.87 9.28 12.21
CA ASP A 125 -0.55 8.95 12.39
C ASP A 125 -0.77 7.92 13.48
N LEU A 126 0.06 6.86 13.52
CA LEU A 126 0.02 5.88 14.60
C LEU A 126 0.36 6.51 15.95
N ALA A 127 1.38 7.37 16.01
CA ALA A 127 1.74 8.10 17.22
C ALA A 127 0.59 9.00 17.70
N MET A 128 -0.09 9.69 16.78
CA MET A 128 -1.29 10.48 17.09
C MET A 128 -2.41 9.58 17.63
N ILE A 129 -2.75 8.48 16.95
CA ILE A 129 -3.81 7.55 17.38
C ILE A 129 -3.53 6.98 18.78
N LEU A 130 -2.29 6.56 19.04
CA LEU A 130 -1.89 6.02 20.35
C LEU A 130 -1.89 7.09 21.46
N TRP A 131 -1.52 8.33 21.12
CA TRP A 131 -1.54 9.45 22.06
C TRP A 131 -2.95 9.95 22.37
N LEU A 132 -3.88 9.81 21.42
CA LEU A 132 -5.26 10.34 21.48
C LEU A 132 -6.31 9.32 21.90
N TYR A 133 -5.92 8.07 22.13
CA TYR A 133 -6.87 7.05 22.50
C TYR A 133 -7.54 7.35 23.87
N PRO A 134 -8.87 7.26 24.01
CA PRO A 134 -9.69 8.37 24.52
C PRO A 134 -10.29 8.07 25.91
N SER A 135 -10.62 8.98 26.83
CA SER A 135 -11.39 10.25 26.76
C SER A 135 -12.76 10.20 26.04
N LEU A 136 -13.19 9.02 25.60
CA LEU A 136 -14.52 8.81 25.01
C LEU A 136 -15.56 8.81 26.14
N GLY A 137 -16.37 9.87 26.14
CA GLY A 137 -17.48 10.08 27.06
C GLY A 137 -18.46 8.91 27.12
N GLY A 138 -19.09 8.79 28.29
CA GLY A 138 -19.90 7.65 28.70
C GLY A 138 -20.97 7.23 27.69
N MET A 139 -20.86 5.99 27.23
CA MET A 139 -21.93 5.22 26.61
C MET A 139 -21.80 3.75 27.07
N GLU A 140 -22.88 2.98 26.96
CA GLU A 140 -23.05 1.63 27.53
C GLU A 140 -22.00 0.60 27.09
N LEU A 141 -21.82 -0.47 27.87
CA LEU A 141 -20.76 -1.50 27.74
C LEU A 141 -20.62 -2.10 26.32
N CYS A 142 -21.72 -2.29 25.58
CA CYS A 142 -21.69 -2.79 24.19
C CYS A 142 -21.09 -1.77 23.21
N ALA A 143 -21.38 -0.48 23.37
CA ALA A 143 -20.82 0.58 22.54
C ALA A 143 -19.33 0.80 22.84
N ILE A 144 -18.94 0.61 24.10
CA ILE A 144 -17.54 0.58 24.53
C ILE A 144 -16.82 -0.57 23.82
N LEU A 145 -17.30 -1.81 23.93
CA LEU A 145 -16.66 -2.99 23.33
C LEU A 145 -16.53 -2.87 21.80
N ALA A 146 -17.58 -2.41 21.12
CA ALA A 146 -17.56 -2.19 19.67
C ALA A 146 -16.55 -1.10 19.26
N SER A 147 -16.45 -0.03 20.04
CA SER A 147 -15.44 1.02 19.81
C SER A 147 -14.03 0.46 19.99
N TRP A 148 -13.75 -0.27 21.08
CA TRP A 148 -12.43 -0.87 21.31
C TRP A 148 -12.03 -1.85 20.20
N VAL A 149 -12.96 -2.68 19.74
CA VAL A 149 -12.70 -3.59 18.62
C VAL A 149 -12.40 -2.80 17.34
N ALA A 150 -13.19 -1.77 17.01
CA ALA A 150 -12.97 -0.96 15.83
C ALA A 150 -11.59 -0.30 15.82
N ILE A 151 -11.11 0.20 16.97
CA ILE A 151 -9.80 0.85 16.99
C ILE A 151 -8.66 -0.15 17.08
N ILE A 152 -8.79 -1.28 17.77
CA ILE A 152 -7.78 -2.34 17.68
C ILE A 152 -7.61 -2.74 16.21
N LEU A 153 -8.71 -2.90 15.47
CA LEU A 153 -8.66 -3.18 14.04
C LEU A 153 -8.01 -2.03 13.24
N GLN A 154 -8.30 -0.77 13.56
CA GLN A 154 -7.70 0.41 12.91
C GLN A 154 -6.19 0.47 13.12
N VAL A 155 -5.74 0.30 14.36
CA VAL A 155 -4.32 0.33 14.76
C VAL A 155 -3.58 -0.82 14.09
N VAL A 156 -4.15 -2.02 14.12
CA VAL A 156 -3.56 -3.20 13.46
C VAL A 156 -3.47 -2.98 11.96
N HIS A 157 -4.49 -2.42 11.31
CA HIS A 157 -4.47 -2.09 9.88
C HIS A 157 -3.36 -1.08 9.55
N HIS A 158 -3.27 0.03 10.29
CA HIS A 158 -2.26 1.08 10.04
C HIS A 158 -0.84 0.58 10.33
N ALA A 159 -0.67 -0.25 11.36
CA ALA A 159 0.61 -0.88 11.67
C ALA A 159 1.02 -1.88 10.57
N LEU A 160 0.11 -2.76 10.13
CA LEU A 160 0.42 -3.70 9.04
C LEU A 160 0.72 -2.97 7.73
N ALA A 161 -0.09 -1.96 7.38
CA ALA A 161 0.13 -1.14 6.20
C ALA A 161 1.49 -0.42 6.27
N GLY A 162 1.80 0.21 7.41
CA GLY A 162 3.09 0.87 7.64
C GLY A 162 4.29 -0.09 7.53
N VAL A 163 4.18 -1.30 8.08
CA VAL A 163 5.22 -2.35 7.96
C VAL A 163 5.37 -2.82 6.52
N ALA A 164 4.28 -3.04 5.80
CA ALA A 164 4.33 -3.46 4.40
C ALA A 164 4.98 -2.39 3.51
N VAL A 165 4.61 -1.12 3.68
CA VAL A 165 5.21 0.01 2.96
C VAL A 165 6.68 0.16 3.33
N ALA A 166 7.04 0.07 4.62
CA ALA A 166 8.43 0.14 5.07
C ALA A 166 9.27 -1.00 4.52
N TYR A 167 8.74 -2.23 4.49
CA TYR A 167 9.42 -3.37 3.90
C TYR A 167 9.72 -3.12 2.42
N SER A 168 8.71 -2.73 1.63
CA SER A 168 8.86 -2.43 0.20
C SER A 168 9.82 -1.27 -0.08
N MET A 169 9.86 -0.28 0.82
CA MET A 169 10.83 0.81 0.78
C MET A 169 12.26 0.33 1.04
N PHE A 170 12.50 -0.44 2.11
CA PHE A 170 13.85 -0.86 2.52
C PHE A 170 14.43 -1.96 1.64
N SER A 171 13.61 -2.91 1.17
CA SER A 171 14.07 -3.96 0.27
C SER A 171 14.18 -3.49 -1.18
N GLY A 172 13.45 -2.43 -1.56
CA GLY A 172 13.30 -2.03 -2.95
C GLY A 172 12.44 -3.01 -3.77
N GLU A 173 11.79 -3.96 -3.11
CA GLU A 173 11.00 -5.01 -3.73
C GLU A 173 9.49 -4.73 -3.63
N ALA A 174 8.73 -5.33 -4.53
CA ALA A 174 7.27 -5.26 -4.61
C ALA A 174 6.68 -3.83 -4.68
N GLN A 175 7.48 -2.82 -5.05
CA GLN A 175 7.04 -1.41 -5.05
C GLN A 175 5.84 -1.18 -5.99
N LEU A 176 5.78 -1.87 -7.14
CA LEU A 176 4.61 -1.79 -8.03
C LEU A 176 3.30 -2.15 -7.29
N TYR A 177 3.29 -3.27 -6.57
CA TYR A 177 2.10 -3.72 -5.85
C TYR A 177 1.77 -2.81 -4.68
N THR A 178 2.79 -2.31 -3.98
CA THR A 178 2.63 -1.31 -2.93
C THR A 178 1.94 -0.06 -3.48
N TYR A 179 2.39 0.47 -4.63
CA TYR A 179 1.74 1.61 -5.27
C TYR A 179 0.34 1.31 -5.79
N MET A 180 0.10 0.14 -6.38
CA MET A 180 -1.24 -0.27 -6.81
C MET A 180 -2.24 -0.24 -5.64
N ILE A 181 -1.82 -0.70 -4.46
CA ILE A 181 -2.63 -0.64 -3.25
C ILE A 181 -2.77 0.81 -2.78
N LEU A 182 -1.69 1.59 -2.74
CA LEU A 182 -1.70 2.98 -2.26
C LEU A 182 -2.54 3.95 -3.11
N ILE A 183 -2.92 3.59 -4.34
CA ILE A 183 -3.96 4.33 -5.10
C ILE A 183 -5.27 4.41 -4.29
N SER A 184 -5.58 3.41 -3.46
CA SER A 184 -6.78 3.41 -2.64
C SER A 184 -6.84 4.54 -1.61
N GLU A 185 -5.71 5.16 -1.28
CA GLU A 185 -5.65 6.32 -0.39
C GLU A 185 -6.44 7.52 -0.94
N VAL A 186 -6.78 7.55 -2.24
CA VAL A 186 -7.68 8.55 -2.80
C VAL A 186 -9.05 8.60 -2.13
N THR A 187 -9.44 7.54 -1.41
CA THR A 187 -10.69 7.51 -0.63
C THR A 187 -10.62 8.28 0.69
N THR A 188 -9.42 8.45 1.26
CA THR A 188 -9.17 9.18 2.51
C THR A 188 -9.63 10.65 2.46
N PRO A 189 -9.28 11.48 1.45
CA PRO A 189 -9.78 12.86 1.35
C PRO A 189 -11.31 12.92 1.20
N GLU A 190 -11.92 11.96 0.51
CA GLU A 190 -13.37 11.88 0.37
C GLU A 190 -14.07 11.56 1.69
N ILE A 191 -13.52 10.62 2.47
CA ILE A 191 -14.05 10.29 3.81
C ILE A 191 -13.91 11.51 4.74
N ASN A 192 -12.76 12.19 4.71
CA ASN A 192 -12.52 13.41 5.49
C ASN A 192 -13.50 14.53 5.13
N LEU A 193 -13.75 14.75 3.84
CA LEU A 193 -14.73 15.72 3.35
C LEU A 193 -16.15 15.38 3.82
N ARG A 194 -16.54 14.10 3.77
CA ARG A 194 -17.84 13.64 4.27
C ARG A 194 -18.03 13.94 5.74
N TRP A 195 -17.01 13.61 6.54
CA TRP A 195 -17.00 13.87 7.98
C TRP A 195 -17.05 15.37 8.30
N PHE A 196 -16.36 16.18 7.50
CA PHE A 196 -16.43 17.64 7.59
C PHE A 196 -17.84 18.15 7.33
N LEU A 197 -18.48 17.72 6.24
CA LEU A 197 -19.85 18.11 5.90
C LEU A 197 -20.86 17.63 6.95
N ASP A 198 -20.66 16.45 7.54
CA ASP A 198 -21.46 15.93 8.65
C ASP A 198 -21.36 16.85 9.88
N THR A 199 -20.13 17.12 10.32
CA THR A 199 -19.84 17.96 11.50
C THR A 199 -20.31 19.39 11.32
N ALA A 200 -20.33 19.91 10.08
CA ALA A 200 -20.86 21.22 9.73
C ALA A 200 -22.40 21.27 9.65
N GLY A 201 -23.10 20.15 9.84
CA GLY A 201 -24.56 20.07 9.73
C GLY A 201 -25.08 20.07 8.28
N LEU A 202 -24.22 19.84 7.29
CA LEU A 202 -24.50 19.97 5.85
C LEU A 202 -24.92 18.64 5.18
N LYS A 203 -25.47 17.68 5.93
CA LYS A 203 -25.90 16.36 5.41
C LYS A 203 -26.91 16.42 4.26
N ARG A 204 -27.71 17.48 4.21
CA ARG A 204 -28.75 17.68 3.19
C ARG A 204 -28.25 18.41 1.94
N SER A 205 -26.96 18.76 1.88
CA SER A 205 -26.38 19.47 0.75
C SER A 205 -26.11 18.55 -0.44
N ASN A 206 -26.12 19.12 -1.65
CA ASN A 206 -25.71 18.40 -2.87
C ASN A 206 -24.25 17.94 -2.77
N ALA A 207 -23.39 18.67 -2.08
CA ALA A 207 -22.00 18.28 -1.85
C ALA A 207 -21.88 16.95 -1.08
N TYR A 208 -22.73 16.74 -0.06
CA TYR A 208 -22.75 15.49 0.71
C TYR A 208 -23.24 14.29 -0.13
N LEU A 209 -24.22 14.53 -1.01
CA LEU A 209 -24.71 13.51 -1.95
C LEU A 209 -23.63 13.14 -2.98
N ILE A 210 -23.03 14.13 -3.64
CA ILE A 210 -22.00 13.93 -4.67
C ILE A 210 -20.80 13.19 -4.07
N ASN A 211 -20.31 13.62 -2.91
CA ASN A 211 -19.24 12.92 -2.21
C ASN A 211 -19.60 11.45 -1.91
N GLY A 212 -20.85 11.16 -1.51
CA GLY A 212 -21.31 9.79 -1.32
C GLY A 212 -21.28 8.94 -2.59
N ILE A 213 -21.67 9.53 -3.72
CA ILE A 213 -21.60 8.88 -5.04
C ILE A 213 -20.14 8.62 -5.43
N VAL A 214 -19.25 9.60 -5.24
CA VAL A 214 -17.82 9.48 -5.54
C VAL A 214 -17.17 8.37 -4.72
N ILE A 215 -17.42 8.32 -3.40
CA ILE A 215 -16.91 7.25 -2.52
C ILE A 215 -17.38 5.88 -3.01
N PHE A 216 -18.66 5.74 -3.36
CA PHE A 216 -19.22 4.48 -3.84
C PHE A 216 -18.51 3.97 -5.10
N PHE A 217 -18.33 4.83 -6.10
CA PHE A 217 -17.65 4.45 -7.35
C PHE A 217 -16.14 4.25 -7.17
N ALA A 218 -15.48 5.09 -6.38
CA ALA A 218 -14.06 4.92 -6.07
C ALA A 218 -13.79 3.57 -5.38
N TRP A 219 -14.63 3.21 -4.40
CA TRP A 219 -14.55 1.91 -3.73
C TRP A 219 -14.78 0.74 -4.69
N LEU A 220 -15.77 0.86 -5.59
CA LEU A 220 -16.07 -0.18 -6.59
C LEU A 220 -14.87 -0.44 -7.52
N VAL A 221 -14.25 0.63 -8.04
CA VAL A 221 -13.09 0.53 -8.95
C VAL A 221 -11.89 -0.15 -8.28
N ILE A 222 -11.62 0.18 -7.01
CA ILE A 222 -10.53 -0.44 -6.23
C ILE A 222 -10.80 -1.93 -6.01
N GLN A 223 -12.04 -2.31 -5.67
CA GLN A 223 -12.43 -3.72 -5.50
C GLN A 223 -12.34 -4.54 -6.79
N MET A 224 -12.61 -3.94 -7.95
CA MET A 224 -12.47 -4.62 -9.24
C MET A 224 -11.03 -5.06 -9.54
N HIS A 225 -10.03 -4.27 -9.13
CA HIS A 225 -8.61 -4.64 -9.30
C HIS A 225 -8.24 -5.85 -8.41
N ALA A 226 -8.71 -5.86 -7.15
CA ALA A 226 -8.51 -7.00 -6.25
C ALA A 226 -9.23 -8.27 -6.74
N PHE A 227 -10.42 -8.10 -7.34
CA PHE A 227 -11.18 -9.20 -7.94
C PHE A 227 -10.48 -9.83 -9.14
N GLY A 228 -9.79 -9.01 -9.96
CA GLY A 228 -8.94 -9.50 -11.05
C GLY A 228 -7.85 -10.46 -10.56
N PHE A 229 -7.17 -10.09 -9.48
CA PHE A 229 -6.18 -10.96 -8.81
C PHE A 229 -6.82 -12.26 -8.29
N PHE A 230 -7.96 -12.18 -7.63
CA PHE A 230 -8.69 -13.35 -7.15
C PHE A 230 -9.03 -14.32 -8.30
N LEU A 231 -9.53 -13.81 -9.43
CA LEU A 231 -9.85 -14.65 -10.59
C LEU A 231 -8.61 -15.32 -11.19
N VAL A 232 -7.49 -14.60 -11.31
CA VAL A 232 -6.25 -15.14 -11.90
C VAL A 232 -5.65 -16.27 -11.07
N PHE A 233 -5.78 -16.25 -9.74
CA PHE A 233 -5.20 -17.30 -8.90
C PHE A 233 -6.18 -18.43 -8.56
N VAL A 234 -7.44 -18.10 -8.30
CA VAL A 234 -8.44 -19.08 -7.83
C VAL A 234 -8.96 -19.93 -8.98
N VAL A 235 -9.24 -19.32 -10.15
CA VAL A 235 -9.83 -20.06 -11.28
C VAL A 235 -8.86 -21.13 -11.84
N PRO A 236 -7.57 -20.85 -12.08
CA PRO A 236 -6.61 -21.87 -12.52
C PRO A 236 -6.35 -22.95 -11.46
N SER A 237 -6.35 -22.59 -10.17
CA SER A 237 -6.17 -23.55 -9.08
C SER A 237 -7.32 -24.55 -9.00
N VAL A 238 -8.56 -24.08 -9.15
CA VAL A 238 -9.75 -24.94 -9.20
C VAL A 238 -9.71 -25.84 -10.44
N LEU A 239 -9.37 -25.29 -11.61
CA LEU A 239 -9.21 -26.08 -12.85
C LEU A 239 -8.11 -27.16 -12.72
N ALA A 240 -6.99 -26.84 -12.09
CA ALA A 240 -5.90 -27.79 -11.85
C ALA A 240 -6.34 -28.95 -10.96
N ALA A 241 -7.07 -28.66 -9.86
CA ALA A 241 -7.61 -29.67 -8.97
C ALA A 241 -8.62 -30.60 -9.67
N LEU A 242 -9.51 -30.03 -10.49
CA LEU A 242 -10.46 -30.80 -11.30
C LEU A 242 -9.74 -31.72 -12.30
N ASN A 243 -8.70 -31.21 -12.98
CA ASN A 243 -7.90 -31.99 -13.92
C ASN A 243 -7.17 -33.15 -13.21
N LEU A 244 -6.54 -32.91 -12.05
CA LEU A 244 -5.90 -33.95 -11.22
C LEU A 244 -6.90 -35.05 -10.83
N MET A 245 -8.10 -34.68 -10.41
CA MET A 245 -9.15 -35.63 -10.05
C MET A 245 -9.56 -36.50 -11.27
N TRP A 246 -9.71 -35.89 -12.45
CA TRP A 246 -10.03 -36.60 -13.68
C TRP A 246 -8.89 -37.53 -14.13
N PHE A 247 -7.64 -37.08 -14.09
CA PHE A 247 -6.47 -37.93 -14.34
C PHE A 247 -6.42 -39.13 -13.40
N GLY A 248 -6.73 -38.93 -12.11
CA GLY A 248 -6.83 -40.03 -11.15
C GLY A 248 -7.91 -41.07 -11.52
N LYS A 249 -9.06 -40.62 -12.03
CA LYS A 249 -10.11 -41.52 -12.54
C LYS A 249 -9.66 -42.28 -13.79
N ILE A 250 -8.98 -41.61 -14.72
CA ILE A 250 -8.43 -42.23 -15.95
C ILE A 250 -7.41 -43.30 -15.57
N PHE A 251 -6.45 -42.99 -14.69
CA PHE A 251 -5.43 -43.93 -14.24
C PHE A 251 -6.03 -45.17 -13.55
N LYS A 252 -7.05 -44.98 -12.70
CA LYS A 252 -7.81 -46.09 -12.10
C LYS A 252 -8.51 -46.94 -13.18
N GLY A 253 -9.06 -46.29 -14.21
CA GLY A 253 -9.65 -46.97 -15.37
C GLY A 253 -8.62 -47.84 -16.12
N VAL A 254 -7.46 -47.27 -16.45
CA VAL A 254 -6.35 -47.97 -17.12
C VAL A 254 -5.88 -49.17 -16.30
N ARG A 255 -5.68 -49.01 -14.99
CA ARG A 255 -5.32 -50.13 -14.09
C ARG A 255 -6.33 -51.27 -14.14
N LYS A 256 -7.63 -50.95 -14.12
CA LYS A 256 -8.69 -51.97 -14.20
C LYS A 256 -8.68 -52.70 -15.56
N THR A 257 -8.42 -51.98 -16.65
CA THR A 257 -8.34 -52.58 -17.99
C THR A 257 -7.12 -53.49 -18.15
N LEU A 258 -5.95 -53.08 -17.61
CA LEU A 258 -4.74 -53.90 -17.61
C LEU A 258 -4.89 -55.17 -16.76
N ALA A 259 -5.50 -55.06 -15.58
CA ALA A 259 -5.75 -56.20 -14.69
C ALA A 259 -6.72 -57.25 -15.28
N LYS A 260 -7.53 -56.89 -16.29
CA LYS A 260 -8.42 -57.81 -17.01
C LYS A 260 -7.75 -58.47 -18.22
N ARG A 261 -6.57 -58.03 -18.61
CA ARG A 261 -5.80 -58.58 -19.75
C ARG A 261 -4.73 -59.60 -19.34
N GLN A 262 -4.48 -59.74 -18.03
CA GLN A 262 -3.76 -60.87 -17.45
C GLN A 262 -4.76 -61.96 -17.06
#